data_AF-A0A958LWB8-F1
#
_entry.id   AF-A0A958LWB8-F1
#
_cell.length_a   1.000
_cell.length_b   1.000
_cell.length_c   1.000
_cell.angle_alpha   90.00
_cell.angle_beta   90.00
_cell.angle_gamma   90.00
#
_symmetry.space_group_name_H-M   'P 1'
#
loop_
_entity.id
_entity.type
_entity.pdbx_description
1 polymer ?
#
loop_
_entity_poly.entity_id
_entity_poly.type
_entity_poly.pdbx_seq_one_letter_code
_entity_poly.pdbx_strand_id
1 'polypeptide(L)'
;MPQKIKVIALVLVSLLFTFGVQSKSFANSNIRSTKIISPAKNRVQNWVRVDSGRDLFFDFIYPQGNQPIVVFLNGLTATTENWEKLTQSLAVKGIGSLRFDFYGQGKTLAK
;
A
#
# COMPACT_ATOMS: atom_id res chain seq x y z
N MET A 1 -16.02 -21.80 1.28
CA MET A 1 -15.24 -21.67 2.54
C MET A 1 -14.87 -20.20 2.72
N PRO A 2 -15.27 -19.52 3.82
CA PRO A 2 -14.91 -18.12 4.01
C PRO A 2 -13.42 -17.97 4.34
N GLN A 3 -12.69 -17.17 3.56
CA GLN A 3 -11.29 -16.83 3.86
C GLN A 3 -11.24 -15.94 5.10
N LYS A 4 -10.48 -16.35 6.12
CA LYS A 4 -10.18 -15.51 7.29
C LYS A 4 -9.13 -14.47 6.91
N ILE A 5 -9.54 -13.21 6.75
CA ILE A 5 -8.63 -12.09 6.47
C ILE A 5 -7.87 -11.74 7.76
N LYS A 6 -6.54 -11.82 7.73
CA LYS A 6 -5.67 -11.35 8.81
C LYS A 6 -5.20 -9.93 8.50
N VAL A 7 -5.65 -8.95 9.29
CA VAL A 7 -5.24 -7.55 9.19
C VAL A 7 -4.09 -7.30 10.16
N ILE A 8 -2.98 -6.74 9.66
CA ILE A 8 -1.86 -6.30 10.50
C ILE A 8 -1.71 -4.79 10.28
N ALA A 9 -1.99 -4.00 11.32
CA ALA A 9 -1.76 -2.57 11.31
C ALA A 9 -0.30 -2.27 11.66
N LEU A 10 0.43 -1.63 10.75
CA LEU A 10 1.82 -1.23 10.97
C LEU A 10 1.89 0.30 10.96
N VAL A 11 2.13 0.91 12.12
CA VAL A 11 2.31 2.35 12.25
C VAL A 11 3.78 2.66 11.92
N LEU A 12 4.04 3.10 10.69
CA LEU A 12 5.37 3.58 10.28
C LEU A 12 5.39 5.10 10.36
N VAL A 13 6.02 5.63 11.41
CA VAL A 13 6.35 7.05 11.53
C VAL A 13 7.57 7.29 10.63
N SER A 14 7.37 7.99 9.51
CA SER A 14 8.45 8.36 8.61
C SER A 14 9.33 9.45 9.25
N LEU A 15 10.37 9.04 9.99
CA LEU A 15 11.53 9.89 10.26
C LEU A 15 12.46 9.82 9.05
N LEU A 16 12.58 10.94 8.35
CA LEU A 16 13.58 11.14 7.29
C LEU A 16 14.99 11.06 7.89
N PHE A 17 15.61 9.89 7.81
CA PHE A 17 17.06 9.73 7.93
C PHE A 17 17.61 9.17 6.62
N THR A 18 18.31 10.04 5.89
CA THR A 18 19.04 9.71 4.68
C THR A 18 20.33 8.98 5.05
N PHE A 19 20.29 7.65 5.16
CA PHE A 19 21.50 6.83 5.16
C PHE A 19 21.69 6.21 3.79
N GLY A 20 22.71 6.68 3.07
CA GLY A 20 23.17 6.07 1.83
C GLY A 20 23.73 4.67 2.11
N VAL A 21 23.03 3.64 1.64
CA VAL A 21 23.54 2.27 1.63
C VAL A 21 23.82 1.89 0.18
N GLN A 22 25.10 1.72 -0.12
CA GLN A 22 25.62 1.28 -1.41
C GLN A 22 25.43 -0.25 -1.52
N SER A 23 24.43 -0.71 -2.26
CA SER A 23 24.22 -2.16 -2.48
C SER A 23 25.06 -2.65 -3.66
N LYS A 24 26.02 -3.54 -3.40
CA LYS A 24 26.72 -4.32 -4.43
C LYS A 24 25.74 -5.31 -5.06
N SER A 25 25.64 -5.27 -6.38
CA SER A 25 24.82 -6.16 -7.20
C SER A 25 25.43 -7.56 -7.23
N PHE A 26 24.73 -8.55 -6.69
CA PHE A 26 24.99 -9.97 -6.95
C PHE A 26 23.91 -10.47 -7.91
N ALA A 27 24.29 -10.66 -9.16
CA ALA A 27 23.50 -11.36 -10.14
C ALA A 27 23.47 -12.85 -9.80
N ASN A 28 22.27 -13.41 -9.60
CA ASN A 28 22.08 -14.85 -9.69
C ASN A 28 20.75 -15.14 -10.42
N SER A 29 20.88 -15.56 -11.66
CA SER A 29 19.79 -15.83 -12.59
C SER A 29 19.22 -17.24 -12.38
N ASN A 30 18.21 -17.35 -11.53
CA ASN A 30 17.27 -18.47 -11.53
C ASN A 30 15.85 -17.92 -11.39
N ILE A 31 15.46 -17.10 -12.36
CA ILE A 31 14.11 -16.53 -12.43
C ILE A 31 13.21 -17.62 -13.03
N ARG A 32 12.65 -18.47 -12.17
CA ARG A 32 11.38 -19.13 -12.49
C ARG A 32 10.41 -18.02 -12.88
N SER A 33 9.85 -18.08 -14.08
CA SER A 33 8.77 -17.20 -14.53
C SER A 33 7.53 -17.37 -13.64
N THR A 34 7.57 -16.78 -12.45
CA THR A 34 6.37 -16.35 -11.76
C THR A 34 5.73 -15.34 -12.68
N LYS A 35 4.65 -15.75 -13.35
CA LYS A 35 3.71 -14.87 -14.04
C LYS A 35 3.61 -13.58 -13.23
N ILE A 36 4.21 -12.51 -13.74
CA ILE A 36 4.16 -11.21 -13.07
C ILE A 36 2.70 -10.79 -13.18
N ILE A 37 1.94 -11.08 -12.13
CA ILE A 37 0.57 -10.60 -12.00
C ILE A 37 0.74 -9.11 -11.84
N SER A 38 0.56 -8.37 -12.93
CA SER A 38 0.69 -6.91 -12.90
C SER A 38 -0.19 -6.38 -11.75
N PRO A 39 0.39 -5.68 -10.76
CA PRO A 39 -0.33 -5.23 -9.57
C PRO A 39 -1.52 -4.32 -9.90
N ALA A 40 -1.54 -3.76 -11.12
CA ALA A 40 -2.65 -2.96 -11.63
C ALA A 40 -3.99 -3.72 -11.71
N LYS A 41 -3.99 -5.05 -11.94
CA LYS A 41 -5.25 -5.80 -12.13
C LYS A 41 -6.04 -5.99 -10.83
N ASN A 42 -5.37 -5.88 -9.67
CA ASN A 42 -5.95 -6.11 -8.34
C ASN A 42 -5.89 -4.86 -7.46
N ARG A 43 -6.12 -3.68 -8.05
CA ARG A 43 -6.10 -2.39 -7.36
C ARG A 43 -7.44 -1.68 -7.51
N VAL A 44 -7.93 -1.10 -6.43
CA VAL A 44 -9.16 -0.29 -6.39
C VAL A 44 -8.83 1.05 -5.77
N GLN A 45 -9.17 2.11 -6.49
CA GLN A 45 -9.12 3.48 -5.99
C GLN A 45 -10.53 4.03 -5.97
N ASN A 46 -11.02 4.40 -4.79
CA ASN A 46 -12.39 4.88 -4.65
C ASN A 46 -12.56 5.75 -3.40
N TRP A 47 -13.79 6.16 -3.15
CA TRP A 47 -14.21 6.93 -1.98
C TRP A 47 -15.01 6.06 -1.03
N VAL A 48 -14.85 6.29 0.27
CA VAL A 48 -15.66 5.65 1.31
C VAL A 48 -16.24 6.71 2.24
N ARG A 49 -17.54 6.63 2.49
CA ARG A 49 -18.23 7.45 3.51
C ARG A 49 -17.83 6.93 4.88
N VAL A 50 -17.22 7.78 5.71
CA VAL A 50 -16.82 7.41 7.09
C VAL A 50 -17.76 7.99 8.15
N ASP A 51 -18.52 9.03 7.83
CA ASP A 51 -19.50 9.67 8.71
C ASP A 51 -20.51 10.50 7.90
N SER A 52 -21.57 11.04 8.54
CA SER A 52 -22.59 11.90 7.93
C SER A 52 -21.97 13.21 7.42
N GLY A 53 -21.42 13.18 6.21
CA GLY A 53 -20.82 14.35 5.54
C GLY A 53 -19.33 14.24 5.28
N ARG A 54 -18.70 13.08 5.53
CA ARG A 54 -17.25 12.90 5.26
C ARG A 54 -17.00 11.66 4.41
N ASP A 55 -16.39 11.89 3.26
CA ASP A 55 -15.85 10.85 2.40
C ASP A 55 -14.32 10.91 2.45
N LEU A 56 -13.65 9.76 2.51
CA LEU A 56 -12.20 9.65 2.38
C LEU A 56 -11.85 8.94 1.07
N PHE A 57 -10.82 9.43 0.38
CA PHE A 57 -10.23 8.69 -0.73
C PHE A 57 -9.38 7.54 -0.19
N PHE A 58 -9.52 6.35 -0.77
CA PHE A 58 -8.69 5.20 -0.47
C PHE A 58 -8.16 4.53 -1.73
N ASP A 59 -7.03 3.86 -1.56
CA ASP A 59 -6.40 3.00 -2.55
C ASP A 59 -6.07 1.66 -1.89
N PHE A 60 -6.62 0.59 -2.48
CA PHE A 60 -6.55 -0.75 -1.97
C PHE A 60 -5.98 -1.71 -3.01
N ILE A 61 -4.92 -2.43 -2.63
CA ILE A 61 -4.37 -3.54 -3.41
C ILE A 61 -4.74 -4.83 -2.70
N TYR A 62 -5.45 -5.72 -3.39
CA TYR A 62 -5.89 -6.99 -2.81
C TYR A 62 -4.70 -7.92 -2.53
N PRO A 63 -4.67 -8.61 -1.37
CA PRO A 63 -3.69 -9.66 -1.11
C PRO A 63 -3.92 -10.87 -2.02
N GLN A 64 -2.87 -11.64 -2.27
CA GLN A 64 -2.95 -12.92 -2.99
C GLN A 64 -3.02 -14.09 -2.00
N GLY A 65 -3.97 -14.99 -2.20
CA GLY A 65 -4.11 -16.18 -1.35
C GLY A 65 -4.42 -15.81 0.10
N ASN A 66 -3.58 -16.26 1.03
CA ASN A 66 -3.73 -16.03 2.48
C ASN A 66 -2.70 -15.02 3.04
N GLN A 67 -2.15 -14.16 2.17
CA GLN A 67 -1.21 -13.11 2.56
C GLN A 67 -1.93 -12.01 3.36
N PRO A 68 -1.22 -11.32 4.27
CA PRO A 68 -1.80 -10.27 5.09
C PRO A 68 -2.09 -9.01 4.27
N ILE A 69 -2.87 -8.12 4.88
CA ILE A 69 -3.06 -6.74 4.42
C ILE A 69 -2.31 -5.81 5.39
N VAL A 70 -1.51 -4.91 4.82
CA VAL A 70 -0.85 -3.83 5.56
C VAL A 70 -1.65 -2.54 5.42
N VAL A 71 -2.00 -1.91 6.53
CA VAL A 71 -2.67 -0.60 6.55
C VAL A 71 -1.64 0.50 6.75
N PHE A 72 -1.61 1.47 5.84
CA PHE A 72 -0.73 2.64 5.89
C PHE A 72 -1.47 3.83 6.47
N LEU A 73 -0.86 4.47 7.46
CA LEU A 73 -1.34 5.70 8.08
C LEU A 73 -0.43 6.85 7.68
N ASN A 74 -1.01 7.94 7.19
CA ASN A 74 -0.25 9.09 6.74
C ASN A 74 0.31 9.90 7.92
N GLY A 75 1.46 10.54 7.71
CA GLY A 75 1.88 11.68 8.52
C GLY A 75 1.11 12.96 8.14
N LEU A 76 1.34 14.06 8.87
CA LEU A 76 0.56 15.32 8.74
C LEU A 76 0.49 15.89 7.31
N THR A 77 1.56 15.76 6.53
CA THR A 77 1.64 16.28 5.15
C THR A 77 1.76 15.17 4.11
N ALA A 78 1.59 13.91 4.51
CA ALA A 78 1.69 12.78 3.60
C ALA A 78 0.35 12.48 2.93
N THR A 79 0.42 11.81 1.79
CA THR A 79 -0.70 11.34 0.98
C THR A 79 -0.48 9.88 0.61
N THR A 80 -1.52 9.26 0.06
CA THR A 80 -1.48 7.92 -0.54
C THR A 80 -0.34 7.73 -1.54
N GLU A 81 0.06 8.78 -2.26
CA GLU A 81 1.13 8.74 -3.27
C GLU A 81 2.51 8.48 -2.66
N ASN A 82 2.77 8.96 -1.44
CA ASN A 82 4.06 8.76 -0.78
C ASN A 82 4.39 7.28 -0.55
N TRP A 83 3.36 6.42 -0.48
CA TRP A 83 3.50 4.99 -0.23
C TRP A 83 3.62 4.13 -1.50
N GLU A 84 3.54 4.72 -2.70
CA GLU A 84 3.43 3.95 -3.97
C GLU A 84 4.54 2.92 -4.14
N LYS A 85 5.81 3.32 -4.03
CA LYS A 85 6.95 2.40 -4.21
C LYS A 85 6.92 1.22 -3.24
N LEU A 86 6.56 1.48 -1.98
CA LEU A 86 6.49 0.46 -0.95
C LEU A 86 5.31 -0.49 -1.18
N THR A 87 4.12 0.04 -1.48
CA THR A 87 2.94 -0.78 -1.78
C THR A 87 3.12 -1.65 -3.03
N GLN A 88 3.79 -1.14 -4.08
CA GLN A 88 4.18 -1.95 -5.25
C GLN A 88 5.12 -3.10 -4.85
N SER A 89 6.11 -2.82 -4.00
CA SER A 89 7.05 -3.84 -3.51
C SER A 89 6.34 -4.93 -2.68
N LEU A 90 5.33 -4.56 -1.90
CA LEU A 90 4.49 -5.51 -1.15
C LEU A 90 3.59 -6.32 -2.07
N ALA A 91 2.99 -5.68 -3.09
CA ALA A 91 2.11 -6.33 -4.04
C ALA A 91 2.83 -7.43 -4.85
N VAL A 92 4.10 -7.20 -5.23
CA VAL A 92 4.95 -8.22 -5.89
C VAL A 92 5.12 -9.47 -5.01
N LYS A 93 5.09 -9.32 -3.68
CA LYS A 93 5.13 -10.43 -2.72
C LYS A 93 3.74 -11.03 -2.41
N GLY A 94 2.70 -10.55 -3.08
CA GLY A 94 1.31 -10.93 -2.84
C GLY A 94 0.69 -10.34 -1.58
N ILE A 95 1.39 -9.43 -0.89
CA ILE A 95 0.89 -8.75 0.32
C ILE A 95 -0.07 -7.63 -0.11
N GLY A 96 -1.25 -7.61 0.49
CA GLY A 96 -2.24 -6.57 0.25
C GLY A 96 -1.87 -5.27 0.95
N SER A 97 -2.38 -4.14 0.45
CA SER A 97 -2.17 -2.86 1.11
C SER A 97 -3.43 -1.99 1.06
N LEU A 98 -3.71 -1.31 2.16
CA LEU A 98 -4.74 -0.29 2.27
C LEU A 98 -4.07 1.02 2.66
N ARG A 99 -4.32 2.07 1.90
CA ARG A 99 -3.91 3.44 2.22
C ARG A 99 -5.04 4.39 1.88
N PHE A 100 -5.10 5.51 2.58
CA PHE A 100 -6.16 6.48 2.43
C PHE A 100 -5.66 7.87 2.78
N ASP A 101 -6.25 8.87 2.16
CA ASP A 101 -5.95 10.27 2.44
C ASP A 101 -6.86 10.74 3.58
N PHE A 102 -6.26 11.15 4.70
CA PHE A 102 -7.02 11.75 5.80
C PHE A 102 -7.71 13.05 5.36
N TYR A 103 -8.62 13.54 6.20
CA TYR A 103 -9.26 14.82 5.97
C TYR A 103 -8.22 15.95 5.83
N GLY A 104 -8.39 16.80 4.81
CA GLY A 104 -7.44 17.87 4.51
C GLY A 104 -6.14 17.42 3.85
N GLN A 105 -6.04 16.17 3.39
CA GLN A 105 -4.86 15.64 2.70
C GLN A 105 -5.18 15.11 1.31
N GLY A 106 -4.20 15.16 0.42
CA GLY A 106 -4.22 14.48 -0.88
C GLY A 106 -5.49 14.72 -1.67
N LYS A 107 -6.11 13.64 -2.15
CA LYS A 107 -7.36 13.74 -2.91
C LYS A 107 -8.55 14.17 -2.05
N THR A 108 -8.54 13.83 -0.76
CA THR A 108 -9.58 14.24 0.19
C THR A 108 -9.59 15.76 0.44
N LEU A 109 -8.51 16.50 0.14
CA LEU A 109 -8.49 17.97 0.22
C LEU A 109 -9.37 18.65 -0.84
N ALA A 110 -9.55 18.02 -2.00
CA ALA A 110 -10.21 18.61 -3.16
C ALA A 110 -11.74 18.35 -3.23
N LYS A 111 -12.32 17.78 -2.16
CA LYS A 111 -13.72 17.36 -2.10
C LYS A 111 -14.46 18.07 -0.98
#